data_AF-A0A259HCC9-F1
#
_entry.id   AF-A0A259HCC9-F1
#
_cell.length_a   1.000
_cell.length_b   1.000
_cell.length_c   1.000
_cell.angle_alpha   90.00
_cell.angle_beta   90.00
_cell.angle_gamma   90.00
#
_symmetry.space_group_name_H-M   'P 1'
#
loop_
_entity.id
_entity.type
_entity.pdbx_description
1 polymer ?
#
loop_
_entity_poly.entity_id
_entity_poly.type
_entity_poly.pdbx_seq_one_letter_code
_entity_poly.pdbx_strand_id
1 'polypeptide(L)'
;MKSMWILLLLTIGLHAVEQAQLVGKWQGAILTSNFGTSITEKEYFDLNANRTFSLTILVNLKKGDAFVRDLRIEGSGIWRVKNDTLVLVVNKVEVPFAKEIYLISQESLRNLANTFKHRFESEPIRFNSVKYIDATKLILINEASVQTEYVRQ
;
A
#
# COMPACT_ATOMS: atom_id res chain seq x y z
N MET A 1 -6.74 21.32 -51.08
CA MET A 1 -6.41 20.15 -50.24
C MET A 1 -5.07 20.40 -49.55
N LYS A 2 -5.06 20.80 -48.27
CA LYS A 2 -3.89 20.89 -47.36
C LYS A 2 -4.26 21.81 -46.19
N SER A 3 -4.94 21.28 -45.16
CA SER A 3 -4.99 21.85 -43.79
C SER A 3 -6.02 21.12 -42.89
N MET A 4 -6.05 19.79 -42.91
CA MET A 4 -6.95 19.01 -42.05
C MET A 4 -6.20 17.89 -41.30
N TRP A 5 -5.07 18.23 -40.69
CA TRP A 5 -4.21 17.24 -39.98
C TRP A 5 -3.63 17.74 -38.65
N ILE A 6 -4.11 18.85 -38.09
CA ILE A 6 -3.55 19.40 -36.83
C ILE A 6 -4.49 19.19 -35.62
N LEU A 7 -5.70 18.68 -35.82
CA LEU A 7 -6.64 18.41 -34.71
C LEU A 7 -6.58 16.98 -34.15
N LEU A 8 -5.45 16.27 -34.30
CA LEU A 8 -5.27 14.88 -33.85
C LEU A 8 -4.07 14.68 -32.91
N LEU A 9 -3.63 15.75 -32.23
CA LEU A 9 -2.51 15.71 -31.27
C LEU A 9 -2.92 16.12 -29.84
N LEU A 10 -4.23 16.13 -29.54
CA LEU A 10 -4.78 16.61 -28.25
C LEU A 10 -5.51 15.53 -27.43
N THR A 11 -5.13 14.26 -27.58
CA THR A 11 -5.51 13.18 -26.66
C THR A 11 -4.28 12.62 -25.95
N ILE A 12 -3.41 13.51 -25.44
CA ILE A 12 -2.54 13.11 -24.33
C ILE A 12 -3.49 12.92 -23.14
N GLY A 13 -3.77 11.66 -22.83
CA GLY A 13 -4.79 11.23 -21.88
C GLY A 13 -4.58 11.83 -20.49
N LEU A 14 -5.28 12.93 -20.21
CA LEU A 14 -5.82 13.21 -18.89
C LEU A 14 -7.00 12.25 -18.67
N HIS A 15 -6.71 10.96 -18.54
CA HIS A 15 -7.70 10.02 -18.04
C HIS A 15 -7.64 10.10 -16.53
N ALA A 16 -8.47 10.98 -15.96
CA ALA A 16 -8.71 10.98 -14.53
C ALA A 16 -9.10 9.55 -14.12
N VAL A 17 -8.45 9.03 -13.08
CA VAL A 17 -8.73 7.68 -12.59
C VAL A 17 -10.20 7.52 -12.27
N GLU A 18 -10.86 6.60 -12.97
CA GLU A 18 -12.25 6.27 -12.67
C GLU A 18 -12.31 5.56 -11.32
N GLN A 19 -13.10 6.12 -10.39
CA GLN A 19 -13.24 5.58 -9.04
C GLN A 19 -13.61 4.09 -9.03
N ALA A 20 -14.41 3.64 -10.00
CA ALA A 20 -14.84 2.26 -10.13
C ALA A 20 -13.67 1.28 -10.40
N GLN A 21 -12.62 1.72 -11.10
CA GLN A 21 -11.45 0.88 -11.39
C GLN A 21 -10.61 0.60 -10.14
N LEU A 22 -10.57 1.55 -9.20
CA LEU A 22 -9.86 1.39 -7.93
C LEU A 22 -10.54 0.39 -6.98
N VAL A 23 -11.87 0.27 -7.03
CA VAL A 23 -12.63 -0.61 -6.15
C VAL A 23 -12.26 -2.06 -6.40
N GLY A 24 -11.86 -2.78 -5.35
CA GLY A 24 -11.48 -4.19 -5.43
C GLY A 24 -10.39 -4.57 -4.44
N LYS A 25 -9.96 -5.83 -4.54
CA LYS A 25 -8.92 -6.42 -3.73
C LYS A 25 -7.61 -6.45 -4.49
N TRP A 26 -6.59 -5.89 -3.88
CA TRP A 26 -5.29 -5.67 -4.47
C TRP A 26 -4.24 -6.33 -3.58
N GLN A 27 -3.29 -7.03 -4.18
CA GLN A 27 -2.18 -7.64 -3.46
C GLN A 27 -0.85 -7.09 -3.96
N GLY A 28 -0.07 -6.52 -3.04
CA GLY A 28 1.28 -6.05 -3.27
C GLY A 28 2.30 -6.88 -2.49
N ALA A 29 3.55 -6.83 -2.94
CA ALA A 29 4.66 -7.39 -2.18
C ALA A 29 5.89 -6.50 -2.32
N ILE A 30 6.53 -6.23 -1.19
CA ILE A 30 7.77 -5.47 -1.12
C ILE A 30 8.82 -6.36 -0.45
N LEU A 31 9.99 -6.45 -1.07
CA LEU A 31 11.16 -7.08 -0.49
C LEU A 31 12.21 -6.00 -0.26
N THR A 32 12.68 -5.86 0.97
CA THR A 32 13.73 -4.93 1.33
C THR A 32 14.81 -5.66 2.11
N SER A 33 16.06 -5.28 1.91
CA SER A 33 17.20 -5.79 2.67
C SER A 33 18.01 -4.60 3.17
N ASN A 34 18.30 -4.58 4.48
CA ASN A 34 19.11 -3.52 5.07
C ASN A 34 19.99 -4.05 6.21
N PHE A 35 21.28 -3.75 6.18
CA PHE A 35 22.27 -4.13 7.22
C PHE A 35 22.12 -5.58 7.72
N GLY A 36 21.99 -6.54 6.79
CA GLY A 36 21.86 -7.98 7.09
C GLY A 36 20.48 -8.41 7.61
N THR A 37 19.49 -7.54 7.59
CA THR A 37 18.08 -7.83 7.90
C THR A 37 17.29 -7.89 6.60
N SER A 38 16.63 -9.02 6.32
CA SER A 38 15.66 -9.11 5.24
C SER A 38 14.25 -8.89 5.76
N ILE A 39 13.49 -8.09 5.01
CA ILE A 39 12.11 -7.73 5.31
C ILE A 39 11.27 -8.07 4.07
N THR A 40 10.25 -8.90 4.24
CA THR A 40 9.23 -9.13 3.21
C THR A 40 7.89 -8.67 3.73
N GLU A 41 7.27 -7.74 3.02
CA GLU A 41 5.94 -7.22 3.32
C GLU A 41 4.99 -7.69 2.23
N LYS A 42 3.95 -8.42 2.59
CA LYS A 42 2.83 -8.74 1.70
C LYS A 42 1.64 -7.90 2.10
N GLU A 43 1.17 -7.08 1.19
CA GLU A 43 0.07 -6.15 1.43
C GLU A 43 -1.19 -6.67 0.75
N TYR A 44 -2.30 -6.71 1.47
CA TYR A 44 -3.64 -7.01 0.98
C TYR A 44 -4.50 -5.76 1.19
N PHE A 45 -4.83 -5.08 0.11
CA PHE A 45 -5.48 -3.79 0.12
C PHE A 45 -6.85 -3.87 -0.55
N ASP A 46 -7.89 -3.67 0.24
CA ASP A 46 -9.28 -3.71 -0.21
C ASP A 46 -9.86 -2.28 -0.22
N LEU A 47 -10.16 -1.78 -1.42
CA LEU A 47 -10.85 -0.51 -1.64
C LEU A 47 -12.32 -0.78 -1.91
N ASN A 48 -13.19 -0.39 -0.98
CA ASN A 48 -14.61 -0.68 -1.05
C ASN A 48 -15.38 0.46 -1.75
N ALA A 49 -16.47 0.11 -2.43
CA ALA A 49 -17.34 1.07 -3.14
C ALA A 49 -17.99 2.13 -2.21
N ASN A 50 -18.18 1.80 -0.93
CA ASN A 50 -18.70 2.70 0.10
C ASN A 50 -17.66 3.72 0.62
N ARG A 51 -16.49 3.83 -0.03
CA ARG A 51 -15.38 4.72 0.34
C ARG A 51 -14.66 4.35 1.63
N THR A 52 -14.79 3.11 2.11
CA THR A 52 -13.93 2.56 3.16
C THR A 52 -12.82 1.71 2.56
N PHE A 53 -11.72 1.54 3.29
CA PHE A 53 -10.68 0.60 2.92
C PHE A 53 -10.27 -0.27 4.10
N SER A 54 -9.72 -1.44 3.78
CA SER A 54 -8.98 -2.27 4.72
C SER A 54 -7.64 -2.64 4.12
N LEU A 55 -6.61 -2.68 4.96
CA LEU A 55 -5.24 -3.00 4.59
C LEU A 55 -4.74 -4.04 5.58
N THR A 56 -4.25 -5.17 5.09
CA THR A 56 -3.53 -6.15 5.91
C THR A 56 -2.11 -6.26 5.38
N ILE A 57 -1.12 -6.01 6.23
CA ILE A 57 0.29 -6.19 5.93
C ILE A 57 0.79 -7.40 6.72
N LEU A 58 1.34 -8.39 6.02
CA LEU A 58 2.05 -9.51 6.63
C LEU A 58 3.55 -9.25 6.48
N VAL A 59 4.22 -9.01 7.61
CA VAL A 59 5.64 -8.70 7.66
C VAL A 59 6.42 -9.93 8.11
N ASN A 60 7.41 -10.31 7.31
CA ASN A 60 8.41 -11.31 7.64
C ASN A 60 9.76 -10.61 7.82
N LEU A 61 10.41 -10.83 8.96
CA LEU A 61 11.70 -10.25 9.31
C LEU A 61 12.68 -11.37 9.58
N LYS A 62 13.90 -11.29 9.04
CA LYS A 62 14.99 -12.20 9.37
C LYS A 62 16.32 -11.45 9.48
N LYS A 63 17.05 -11.67 10.57
CA LYS A 63 18.41 -11.15 10.76
C LYS A 63 19.29 -12.23 11.38
N GLY A 64 20.24 -12.76 10.60
CA GLY A 64 20.97 -13.96 10.98
C GLY A 64 20.00 -15.12 11.25
N ASP A 65 20.06 -15.68 12.46
CA ASP A 65 19.17 -16.76 12.89
C ASP A 65 17.85 -16.26 13.52
N ALA A 66 17.76 -14.99 13.92
CA ALA A 66 16.54 -14.43 14.51
C ALA A 66 15.50 -14.11 13.43
N PHE A 67 14.23 -14.43 13.70
CA PHE A 67 13.15 -14.14 12.75
C PHE A 67 11.79 -13.88 13.40
N VAL A 68 10.96 -13.14 12.67
CA VAL A 68 9.52 -12.99 12.91
C VAL A 68 8.81 -13.37 11.61
N ARG A 69 7.86 -14.29 11.67
CA ARG A 69 7.05 -14.71 10.52
C ARG A 69 5.60 -14.27 10.70
N ASP A 70 5.03 -13.76 9.61
CA ASP A 70 3.66 -13.32 9.48
C ASP A 70 3.24 -12.41 10.65
N LEU A 71 4.05 -11.40 10.96
CA LEU A 71 3.59 -10.30 11.80
C LEU A 71 2.48 -9.58 11.05
N ARG A 72 1.25 -9.69 11.58
CA ARG A 72 0.07 -9.13 10.95
C ARG A 72 -0.16 -7.73 11.47
N ILE A 73 -0.33 -6.79 10.55
CA ILE A 73 -0.72 -5.41 10.82
C ILE A 73 -1.98 -5.15 10.01
N GLU A 74 -2.98 -4.58 10.65
CA GLU A 74 -4.25 -4.26 10.03
C GLU A 74 -4.50 -2.76 10.13
N GLY A 75 -4.82 -2.13 9.00
CA GLY A 75 -5.24 -0.75 8.89
C GLY A 75 -6.64 -0.67 8.29
N SER A 76 -7.43 0.29 8.73
CA SER A 76 -8.70 0.60 8.06
C SER A 76 -9.02 2.08 8.16
N GLY A 77 -9.90 2.54 7.28
CA GLY A 77 -10.28 3.93 7.22
C GLY A 77 -11.13 4.27 6.01
N ILE A 78 -11.03 5.52 5.56
CA ILE A 78 -11.76 6.01 4.40
C ILE A 78 -10.80 6.40 3.29
N TRP A 79 -11.29 6.38 2.06
CA TRP A 79 -10.50 6.78 0.90
C TRP A 79 -11.29 7.70 -0.02
N ARG A 80 -10.56 8.54 -0.75
CA ARG A 80 -11.08 9.34 -1.86
C ARG A 80 -10.04 9.39 -2.97
N VAL A 81 -10.51 9.56 -4.20
CA VAL A 81 -9.65 9.84 -5.34
C VAL A 81 -10.06 11.17 -5.95
N LYS A 82 -9.09 11.96 -6.38
CA LYS A 82 -9.30 13.15 -7.20
C LYS A 82 -8.19 13.20 -8.24
N ASN A 83 -8.58 13.28 -9.51
CA ASN A 83 -7.66 13.09 -10.64
C ASN A 83 -6.90 11.76 -10.45
N ASP A 84 -5.58 11.83 -10.34
CA ASP A 84 -4.72 10.66 -10.19
C ASP A 84 -4.18 10.54 -8.75
N THR A 85 -4.78 11.25 -7.79
CA THR A 85 -4.36 11.21 -6.39
C THR A 85 -5.38 10.44 -5.56
N LEU A 86 -4.96 9.27 -5.06
CA LEU A 86 -5.64 8.49 -4.04
C LEU A 86 -5.22 9.00 -2.66
N VAL A 87 -6.19 9.45 -1.88
CA VAL A 87 -6.01 9.88 -0.50
C VAL A 87 -6.63 8.83 0.43
N LEU A 88 -5.83 8.30 1.35
CA LEU A 88 -6.28 7.40 2.40
C LEU A 88 -6.24 8.13 3.72
N VAL A 89 -7.29 8.02 4.52
CA VAL A 89 -7.32 8.48 5.90
C VAL A 89 -7.49 7.27 6.78
N VAL A 90 -6.40 6.88 7.44
CA VAL A 90 -6.32 5.74 8.36
C VAL A 90 -6.95 6.15 9.68
N ASN A 91 -7.99 5.43 10.10
CA ASN A 91 -8.71 5.70 11.34
C ASN A 91 -8.37 4.69 12.44
N LYS A 92 -7.93 3.49 12.06
CA LYS A 92 -7.66 2.39 12.98
C LYS A 92 -6.45 1.60 12.50
N VAL A 93 -5.54 1.31 13.43
CA VAL A 93 -4.44 0.37 13.23
C VAL A 93 -4.37 -0.62 14.38
N GLU A 94 -4.28 -1.89 14.03
CA GLU A 94 -4.13 -3.01 14.96
C GLU A 94 -2.93 -3.85 14.55
N VAL A 95 -2.24 -4.40 15.54
CA VAL A 95 -1.16 -5.37 15.32
C VAL A 95 -1.56 -6.64 16.06
N PRO A 96 -2.44 -7.46 15.48
CA PRO A 96 -3.16 -8.48 16.23
C PRO A 96 -2.28 -9.64 16.71
N PHE A 97 -1.32 -10.10 15.90
CA PHE A 97 -0.41 -11.21 16.28
C PHE A 97 0.77 -11.36 15.31
N ALA A 98 1.78 -12.14 15.72
CA ALA A 98 2.77 -12.74 14.83
C ALA A 98 2.67 -14.27 14.92
N LYS A 99 2.82 -14.97 13.80
CA LYS A 99 2.61 -16.43 13.73
C LYS A 99 3.77 -17.23 14.32
N GLU A 100 4.99 -16.85 13.98
CA GLU A 100 6.21 -17.51 14.49
C GLU A 100 7.24 -16.46 14.89
N ILE A 101 7.90 -16.70 16.02
CA ILE A 101 8.90 -15.80 16.58
C ILE A 101 10.05 -16.67 17.09
N TYR A 102 11.28 -16.35 16.68
CA TYR A 102 12.47 -17.07 17.13
C TYR A 102 13.62 -16.11 17.43
N LEU A 103 14.20 -16.27 18.62
CA LEU A 103 15.29 -15.42 19.15
C LEU A 103 14.96 -13.91 19.17
N ILE A 104 13.68 -13.55 19.27
CA ILE A 104 13.19 -12.17 19.43
C ILE A 104 12.51 -12.09 20.80
N SER A 105 12.84 -11.08 21.59
CA SER A 105 12.19 -10.85 22.89
C SER A 105 10.78 -10.29 22.71
N GLN A 106 9.91 -10.53 23.69
CA GLN A 106 8.56 -9.94 23.73
C GLN A 106 8.58 -8.40 23.72
N GLU A 107 9.59 -7.80 24.35
CA GLU A 107 9.78 -6.34 24.32
C GLU A 107 10.09 -5.83 22.92
N SER A 108 10.99 -6.50 22.19
CA SER A 108 11.31 -6.13 20.80
C SER A 108 10.10 -6.25 19.88
N LEU A 109 9.27 -7.29 20.06
CA LEU A 109 8.03 -7.44 19.31
C LEU A 109 7.04 -6.30 19.62
N ARG A 110 6.86 -5.96 20.91
CA ARG A 110 6.01 -4.85 21.32
C ARG A 110 6.50 -3.51 20.77
N ASN A 111 7.81 -3.28 20.78
CA ASN A 111 8.42 -2.07 20.22
C ASN A 111 8.16 -1.99 18.72
N LEU A 112 8.33 -3.09 17.99
CA LEU A 112 8.03 -3.17 16.56
C LEU A 112 6.56 -2.86 16.27
N ALA A 113 5.64 -3.49 17.00
CA ALA A 113 4.21 -3.23 16.89
C ALA A 113 3.87 -1.76 17.16
N ASN A 114 4.46 -1.18 18.21
CA ASN A 114 4.30 0.23 18.55
C ASN A 114 4.87 1.16 17.47
N THR A 115 6.01 0.83 16.86
CA THR A 115 6.58 1.61 15.75
C THR A 115 5.63 1.63 14.56
N PHE A 116 5.04 0.49 14.19
CA PHE A 116 4.06 0.44 13.12
C PHE A 116 2.81 1.24 13.45
N LYS A 117 2.25 1.05 14.64
CA LYS A 117 1.08 1.81 15.09
C LYS A 117 1.33 3.32 15.08
N HIS A 118 2.46 3.74 15.64
CA HIS A 118 2.86 5.14 15.70
C HIS A 118 3.00 5.77 14.32
N ARG A 119 3.59 5.06 13.34
CA ARG A 119 3.72 5.52 11.95
C ARG A 119 2.36 5.93 11.35
N PHE A 120 1.29 5.19 11.65
CA PHE A 120 -0.04 5.49 11.12
C PHE A 120 -0.84 6.47 11.99
N GLU A 121 -0.56 6.55 13.29
CA GLU A 121 -1.21 7.51 14.19
C GLU A 121 -0.64 8.92 14.05
N SER A 122 0.68 9.06 13.83
CA SER A 122 1.33 10.36 13.67
C SER A 122 0.98 11.03 12.35
N GLU A 123 0.76 10.22 11.31
CA GLU A 123 0.45 10.65 9.95
C GLU A 123 -0.69 9.77 9.40
N PRO A 124 -1.94 10.07 9.78
CA PRO A 124 -3.09 9.25 9.42
C PRO A 124 -3.53 9.46 7.97
N ILE A 125 -3.14 10.57 7.34
CA ILE A 125 -3.47 10.88 5.95
C ILE A 125 -2.29 10.46 5.07
N ARG A 126 -2.58 9.66 4.03
CA ARG A 126 -1.60 9.17 3.06
C ARG A 126 -1.99 9.58 1.66
N PHE A 127 -1.07 10.19 0.95
CA PHE A 127 -1.24 10.56 -0.45
C PHE A 127 -0.52 9.56 -1.35
N ASN A 128 -1.23 9.06 -2.36
CA ASN A 128 -0.68 8.14 -3.34
C ASN A 128 -1.05 8.61 -4.74
N SER A 129 -0.06 8.79 -5.60
CA SER A 129 -0.28 9.00 -7.02
C SER A 129 -0.54 7.67 -7.71
N VAL A 130 -1.67 7.56 -8.40
CA VAL A 130 -2.01 6.43 -9.25
C VAL A 130 -1.27 6.59 -10.57
N LYS A 131 -0.14 5.88 -10.70
CA LYS A 131 0.68 5.92 -11.92
C LYS A 131 0.05 5.13 -13.06
N TYR A 132 -0.60 4.02 -12.72
CA TYR A 132 -1.21 3.11 -13.67
C TYR A 132 -2.32 2.31 -13.00
N ILE A 133 -3.41 2.08 -13.72
CA ILE A 133 -4.48 1.20 -13.29
C ILE A 133 -5.15 0.54 -14.50
N ASP A 134 -5.42 -0.76 -14.38
CA ASP A 134 -6.29 -1.52 -15.28
C ASP A 134 -7.10 -2.56 -14.50
N ALA A 135 -7.74 -3.50 -15.21
CA ALA A 135 -8.55 -4.56 -14.62
C ALA A 135 -7.75 -5.55 -13.75
N THR A 136 -6.42 -5.58 -13.81
CA THR A 136 -5.57 -6.59 -13.17
C THR A 136 -4.43 -6.01 -12.35
N LYS A 137 -4.02 -4.77 -12.62
CA LYS A 137 -2.82 -4.15 -12.08
C LYS A 137 -3.10 -2.73 -11.62
N LEU A 138 -2.53 -2.39 -10.47
CA LEU A 138 -2.52 -1.04 -9.90
C LEU A 138 -1.09 -0.68 -9.52
N ILE A 139 -0.61 0.49 -9.93
CA ILE A 139 0.69 1.02 -9.54
C ILE A 139 0.48 2.34 -8.80
N LEU A 140 0.87 2.35 -7.53
CA LEU A 140 0.83 3.54 -6.67
C LEU A 140 2.24 4.05 -6.42
N ILE A 141 2.39 5.37 -6.32
CA ILE A 141 3.60 6.03 -5.83
C ILE A 141 3.22 6.81 -4.57
N ASN A 142 3.85 6.51 -3.44
CA ASN A 142 3.59 7.21 -2.19
C ASN A 142 4.38 8.53 -2.06
N GLU A 143 4.17 9.24 -0.95
CA GLU A 143 4.83 10.52 -0.62
C GLU A 143 6.37 10.42 -0.56
N ALA A 144 6.90 9.24 -0.24
CA ALA A 144 8.34 8.96 -0.24
C ALA A 144 8.89 8.54 -1.61
N SER A 145 8.11 8.72 -2.69
CA SER A 145 8.43 8.29 -4.06
C SER A 145 8.68 6.78 -4.21
N VAL A 146 8.18 5.97 -3.27
CA VAL A 146 8.25 4.51 -3.37
C VAL A 146 7.09 4.04 -4.24
N GLN A 147 7.44 3.28 -5.28
CA GLN A 147 6.47 2.64 -6.17
C GLN A 147 6.07 1.27 -5.58
N THR A 148 4.76 1.07 -5.39
CA THR A 148 4.19 -0.24 -5.03
C THR A 148 3.33 -0.73 -6.18
N GLU A 149 3.62 -1.94 -6.64
CA GLU A 149 2.82 -2.63 -7.64
C GLU A 149 1.87 -3.61 -6.95
N TYR A 150 0.60 -3.55 -7.36
CA TYR A 150 -0.45 -4.43 -6.89
C TYR A 150 -1.04 -5.22 -8.05
N VAL A 151 -1.42 -6.46 -7.76
CA VAL A 151 -2.17 -7.35 -8.65
C VAL A 151 -3.55 -7.60 -8.06
N ARG A 152 -4.59 -7.60 -8.89
CA ARG A 152 -5.96 -7.86 -8.45
C ARG A 152 -6.12 -9.32 -8.02
N GLN A 153 -6.93 -9.54 -6.97
CA GLN A 153 -7.32 -10.85 -6.46
C GLN A 153 -8.75 -11.21 -6.85
#